data_AF-A0A3R7G520-F1
#
_entry.id   AF-A0A3R7G520-F1
#
_cell.length_a   1.000
_cell.length_b   1.000
_cell.length_c   1.000
_cell.angle_alpha   90.00
_cell.angle_beta   90.00
_cell.angle_gamma   90.00
#
_symmetry.space_group_name_H-M   'P 1'
#
loop_
_entity.id
_entity.type
_entity.pdbx_description
1 polymer ?
#
loop_
_entity_poly.entity_id
_entity_poly.type
_entity_poly.pdbx_seq_one_letter_code
_entity_poly.pdbx_strand_id
1 'polypeptide(L)'
;MADYASSPIDLTHLFTALLRLSPLMVSSASLMCAWDQQNAFRSFLAPQLLSKPGDMCAHVVLDWFAEFAKPTKWVMILSYPFCLIIALINALGAPGAGLHPQTKAFYVAGGVLSILHFYYLPWEMMWIARISSKEHIGQKNYDGLRGWLGNNYARMCWVNLPAWIMFVCATATLFGTENCI
;
A
#
# COMPACT_ATOMS: atom_id res chain seq x y z
N MET A 1 -3.39 -27.80 -35.47
CA MET A 1 -3.62 -27.74 -34.01
C MET A 1 -2.29 -27.38 -33.39
N ALA A 2 -2.16 -26.17 -32.83
CA ALA A 2 -0.98 -25.83 -32.05
C ALA A 2 -1.05 -26.64 -30.74
N ASP A 3 -0.01 -27.41 -30.49
CA ASP A 3 0.15 -28.21 -29.29
C ASP A 3 0.36 -27.25 -28.12
N TYR A 4 -0.68 -26.99 -27.32
CA TYR A 4 -0.60 -26.24 -26.06
C TYR A 4 -0.02 -27.15 -24.96
N ALA A 5 1.10 -27.82 -25.25
CA ALA A 5 1.86 -28.49 -24.22
C ALA A 5 2.47 -27.39 -23.33
N SER A 6 1.81 -27.07 -22.22
CA SER A 6 2.38 -26.18 -21.21
C SER A 6 3.75 -26.72 -20.82
N SER A 7 4.81 -25.94 -21.06
CA SER A 7 6.15 -26.26 -20.58
C SER A 7 6.06 -26.64 -19.10
N PRO A 8 6.64 -27.78 -18.69
CA PRO A 8 6.60 -28.19 -17.30
C PRO A 8 7.19 -27.08 -16.42
N ILE A 9 6.45 -26.70 -15.38
CA ILE A 9 6.90 -25.67 -14.43
C ILE A 9 8.16 -26.19 -13.74
N ASP A 10 9.32 -25.69 -14.13
CA ASP A 10 10.52 -25.86 -13.32
C ASP A 10 10.54 -24.81 -12.20
N LEU A 11 11.29 -25.13 -11.14
CA LEU A 11 11.36 -24.28 -9.94
C LEU A 11 11.91 -22.89 -10.26
N THR A 12 12.85 -22.78 -11.19
CA THR A 12 13.51 -21.50 -11.53
C THR A 12 12.53 -20.55 -12.19
N HIS A 13 11.74 -21.04 -13.15
CA HIS A 13 10.68 -20.28 -13.80
C HIS A 13 9.59 -19.88 -12.80
N LEU A 14 9.19 -20.80 -11.91
CA LEU A 14 8.22 -20.49 -10.85
C LEU A 14 8.72 -19.38 -9.92
N PHE A 15 9.95 -19.50 -9.40
CA PHE A 15 10.52 -18.48 -8.51
C PHE A 15 10.68 -17.14 -9.21
N THR A 16 11.09 -17.13 -10.47
CA THR A 16 11.20 -15.90 -11.26
C THR A 16 9.83 -15.24 -11.46
N ALA A 17 8.79 -16.03 -11.77
CA ALA A 17 7.43 -15.51 -11.91
C ALA A 17 6.91 -14.92 -10.58
N LEU A 18 7.09 -15.63 -9.47
CA LEU A 18 6.71 -15.15 -8.14
C LEU A 18 7.46 -13.87 -7.76
N LEU A 19 8.77 -13.82 -8.03
CA LEU A 19 9.60 -12.65 -7.77
C LEU A 19 9.11 -11.44 -8.59
N ARG A 20 8.78 -11.63 -9.86
CA ARG A 20 8.25 -10.59 -10.76
C ARG A 20 6.85 -10.11 -10.36
N LEU A 21 6.00 -11.00 -9.83
CA LEU A 21 4.65 -10.65 -9.37
C LEU A 21 4.63 -10.02 -7.97
N SER A 22 5.63 -10.30 -7.14
CA SER A 22 5.60 -9.87 -5.74
C SER A 22 5.45 -8.37 -5.51
N PRO A 23 6.02 -7.43 -6.31
CA PRO A 23 5.76 -6.00 -6.11
C PRO A 23 4.29 -5.64 -6.32
N LEU A 24 3.63 -6.24 -7.32
CA LEU A 24 2.20 -6.06 -7.57
C LEU A 24 1.36 -6.62 -6.41
N MET A 25 1.71 -7.80 -5.90
CA MET A 25 1.00 -8.41 -4.76
C MET A 25 1.09 -7.53 -3.50
N VAL A 26 2.30 -7.11 -3.14
CA VAL A 26 2.55 -6.24 -1.97
C VAL A 26 1.85 -4.89 -2.14
N SER A 27 1.97 -4.28 -3.33
CA SER A 27 1.31 -3.00 -3.64
C SER A 27 -0.22 -3.11 -3.60
N SER A 28 -0.79 -4.22 -4.08
CA SER A 28 -2.24 -4.47 -4.01
C SER A 28 -2.72 -4.62 -2.57
N ALA A 29 -2.02 -5.41 -1.75
CA ALA A 29 -2.34 -5.57 -0.33
C ALA A 29 -2.23 -4.23 0.43
N SER A 30 -1.20 -3.44 0.13
CA SER A 30 -0.99 -2.10 0.69
C SER A 30 -2.12 -1.13 0.30
N LEU A 31 -2.51 -1.09 -0.98
CA LEU A 31 -3.58 -0.23 -1.47
C LEU A 31 -4.94 -0.63 -0.87
N MET A 32 -5.24 -1.92 -0.81
CA MET A 32 -6.44 -2.46 -0.15
C MET A 32 -6.46 -2.05 1.32
N CYS A 33 -5.36 -2.24 2.04
CA CYS A 33 -5.25 -1.82 3.44
C CYS A 33 -5.53 -0.32 3.62
N ALA A 34 -4.96 0.54 2.76
CA ALA A 34 -5.19 1.97 2.84
C ALA A 34 -6.66 2.34 2.56
N TRP A 35 -7.32 1.63 1.64
CA TRP A 35 -8.73 1.81 1.32
C TRP A 35 -9.65 1.34 2.47
N ASP A 36 -9.35 0.18 3.04
CA ASP A 36 -10.09 -0.37 4.19
C ASP A 36 -9.99 0.56 5.39
N GLN A 37 -8.78 1.06 5.67
CA GLN A 37 -8.57 2.08 6.69
C GLN A 37 -9.41 3.34 6.39
N GLN A 38 -9.37 3.86 5.16
CA GLN A 38 -10.15 5.05 4.79
C GLN A 38 -11.65 4.87 5.09
N ASN A 39 -12.21 3.71 4.76
CA ASN A 39 -13.64 3.43 4.95
C ASN A 39 -13.98 3.15 6.41
N ALA A 40 -13.21 2.29 7.07
CA ALA A 40 -13.44 1.91 8.46
C ALA A 40 -13.35 3.14 9.37
N PHE A 41 -12.31 3.95 9.22
CA PHE A 41 -12.09 5.12 10.08
C PHE A 41 -13.08 6.25 9.81
N ARG A 42 -13.47 6.46 8.55
CA ARG A 42 -14.51 7.44 8.21
C ARG A 42 -15.84 7.12 8.88
N SER A 43 -16.13 5.84 9.15
CA SER A 43 -17.38 5.44 9.79
C SER A 43 -17.57 6.07 11.19
N PHE A 44 -16.48 6.29 11.95
CA PHE A 44 -16.52 6.96 13.26
C PHE A 44 -16.95 8.43 13.19
N LEU A 45 -16.93 9.04 12.00
CA LEU A 45 -17.36 10.41 11.75
C LEU A 45 -18.80 10.49 11.19
N ALA A 46 -19.55 9.39 11.17
CA ALA A 46 -20.94 9.40 10.75
C ALA A 46 -21.77 10.36 11.65
N PRO A 47 -22.63 11.22 11.08
CA PRO A 47 -23.39 12.20 11.86
C PRO A 47 -24.20 11.59 13.02
N GLN A 48 -24.76 10.40 12.81
CA GLN A 48 -25.53 9.66 13.81
C GLN A 48 -24.70 9.20 15.02
N LEU A 49 -23.39 9.01 14.82
CA LEU A 49 -22.44 8.64 15.87
C LEU A 49 -21.93 9.89 16.59
N LEU A 50 -21.65 10.97 15.85
CA LEU A 50 -21.23 12.24 16.42
C LEU A 50 -22.31 12.91 17.27
N SER A 51 -23.59 12.65 16.99
CA SER A 51 -24.72 13.17 17.79
C SER A 51 -24.99 12.37 19.07
N LYS A 52 -24.25 11.28 19.33
CA LYS A 52 -24.46 10.49 20.55
C LYS A 52 -23.91 11.24 21.77
N PRO A 53 -24.64 11.25 22.89
CA PRO A 53 -24.19 11.93 24.10
C PRO A 53 -22.89 11.33 24.63
N GLY A 54 -22.06 12.16 25.25
CA GLY A 54 -20.82 11.74 25.92
C GLY A 54 -19.69 11.32 24.97
N ASP A 55 -19.73 11.74 23.70
CA ASP A 55 -18.64 11.51 22.74
C ASP A 55 -18.15 10.06 22.66
N MET A 56 -19.08 9.11 22.77
CA MET A 56 -18.79 7.66 22.84
C MET A 56 -17.83 7.20 21.73
N CYS A 57 -17.97 7.72 20.52
CA CYS A 57 -17.09 7.35 19.41
C CYS A 57 -15.68 7.91 19.53
N ALA A 58 -15.48 9.09 20.13
CA ALA A 58 -14.16 9.60 20.43
C ALA A 58 -13.43 8.67 21.41
N HIS A 59 -14.13 8.21 22.46
CA HIS A 59 -13.58 7.24 23.43
C HIS A 59 -13.19 5.91 22.79
N VAL A 60 -14.01 5.39 21.87
CA VAL A 60 -13.68 4.14 21.17
C VAL A 60 -12.51 4.34 20.21
N VAL A 61 -12.53 5.40 19.38
CA VAL A 61 -11.50 5.57 18.34
C VAL A 61 -10.13 5.85 18.95
N LEU A 62 -10.02 6.59 20.06
CA LEU A 62 -8.72 6.93 20.64
C LEU A 62 -7.97 5.67 21.14
N ASP A 63 -8.66 4.76 21.82
CA ASP A 63 -8.07 3.52 22.35
C ASP A 63 -7.90 2.48 21.22
N TRP A 64 -8.91 2.32 20.36
CA TRP A 64 -8.85 1.37 19.25
C TRP A 64 -7.76 1.72 18.23
N PHE A 65 -7.64 3.00 17.87
CA PHE A 65 -6.63 3.47 16.91
C PHE A 65 -5.21 3.23 17.44
N ALA A 66 -4.97 3.49 18.73
CA ALA A 66 -3.67 3.26 19.35
C ALA A 66 -3.26 1.78 19.28
N GLU A 67 -4.18 0.86 19.58
CA GLU A 67 -3.92 -0.58 19.48
C GLU A 67 -3.76 -1.04 18.03
N PHE A 68 -4.56 -0.53 17.10
CA PHE A 68 -4.44 -0.80 15.67
C PHE A 68 -3.09 -0.36 15.09
N ALA A 69 -2.59 0.81 15.51
CA ALA A 69 -1.34 1.37 14.98
C ALA A 69 -0.09 0.57 15.40
N LYS A 70 -0.11 -0.11 16.56
CA LYS A 70 1.05 -0.85 17.10
C LYS A 70 1.58 -1.95 16.17
N PRO A 71 0.77 -2.90 15.67
CA PRO A 71 1.24 -3.90 14.72
C PRO A 71 1.35 -3.32 13.29
N THR A 72 0.43 -2.44 12.90
CA THR A 72 0.35 -1.90 11.54
C THR A 72 1.61 -1.15 11.14
N LYS A 73 2.23 -0.40 12.07
CA LYS A 73 3.48 0.32 11.76
C LYS A 73 4.60 -0.59 11.28
N TRP A 74 4.71 -1.81 11.81
CA TRP A 74 5.77 -2.75 11.44
C TRP A 74 5.53 -3.34 10.06
N VAL A 75 4.28 -3.70 9.76
CA VAL A 75 3.89 -4.15 8.41
C VAL A 75 4.26 -3.09 7.38
N MET A 76 3.95 -1.83 7.65
CA MET A 76 4.24 -0.73 6.72
C MET A 76 5.73 -0.43 6.60
N ILE A 77 6.45 -0.34 7.72
CA ILE A 77 7.90 -0.07 7.74
C ILE A 77 8.68 -1.13 6.96
N LEU A 78 8.23 -2.39 6.97
CA LEU A 78 8.88 -3.48 6.25
C LEU A 78 8.43 -3.59 4.79
N SER A 79 7.12 -3.41 4.51
CA SER A 79 6.56 -3.70 3.18
C SER A 79 7.06 -2.76 2.09
N TYR A 80 7.16 -1.45 2.35
CA TYR A 80 7.56 -0.48 1.31
C TYR A 80 9.04 -0.59 0.90
N PRO A 81 10.01 -0.70 1.83
CA PRO A 81 11.40 -0.97 1.47
C PRO A 81 11.55 -2.31 0.76
N PHE A 82 10.84 -3.35 1.21
CA PHE A 82 10.86 -4.66 0.58
C PHE A 82 10.33 -4.61 -0.86
N CYS A 83 9.24 -3.88 -1.08
CA CYS A 83 8.68 -3.64 -2.41
C CYS A 83 9.68 -2.92 -3.33
N LEU A 84 10.35 -1.87 -2.85
CA LEU A 84 11.41 -1.19 -3.61
C LEU A 84 12.55 -2.14 -3.96
N ILE A 85 13.07 -2.87 -2.98
CA ILE A 85 14.20 -3.79 -3.18
C ILE A 85 13.85 -4.84 -4.25
N ILE A 86 12.69 -5.47 -4.15
CA ILE A 86 12.31 -6.49 -5.14
C ILE A 86 12.03 -5.87 -6.51
N ALA A 87 11.45 -4.68 -6.57
CA ALA A 87 11.27 -3.97 -7.83
C ALA A 87 12.63 -3.68 -8.51
N LEU A 88 13.64 -3.27 -7.74
CA LEU A 88 15.00 -3.06 -8.25
C LEU A 88 15.68 -4.38 -8.67
N ILE A 89 15.48 -5.47 -7.93
CA ILE A 89 15.97 -6.81 -8.32
C ILE A 89 15.35 -7.23 -9.67
N ASN A 90 14.05 -7.01 -9.86
CA ASN A 90 13.37 -7.33 -11.13
C ASN A 90 13.80 -6.42 -12.28
N ALA A 91 14.15 -5.15 -12.02
CA ALA A 91 14.56 -4.22 -13.06
C ALA A 91 16.04 -4.34 -13.45
N LEU A 92 16.92 -4.48 -12.45
CA LEU A 92 18.37 -4.33 -12.58
C LEU A 92 19.15 -5.62 -12.32
N GLY A 93 18.53 -6.62 -11.66
CA GLY A 93 19.17 -7.90 -11.36
C GLY A 93 19.04 -8.91 -12.51
N ALA A 94 19.52 -10.14 -12.25
CA ALA A 94 19.40 -11.26 -13.18
C ALA A 94 17.96 -11.52 -13.67
N PRO A 95 16.90 -11.42 -12.83
CA PRO A 95 15.52 -11.56 -13.29
C PRO A 95 15.09 -10.51 -14.33
N GLY A 96 15.82 -9.40 -14.43
CA GLY A 96 15.59 -8.33 -15.39
C GLY A 96 16.39 -8.42 -16.68
N ALA A 97 17.37 -9.32 -16.80
CA ALA A 97 18.36 -9.31 -17.88
C ALA A 97 17.75 -9.32 -19.30
N GLY A 98 16.59 -9.96 -19.49
CA GLY A 98 15.85 -10.01 -20.77
C GLY A 98 14.60 -9.15 -20.85
N LEU A 99 14.27 -8.35 -19.83
CA LEU A 99 13.05 -7.55 -19.84
C LEU A 99 13.17 -6.31 -20.74
N HIS A 100 12.08 -5.97 -21.42
CA HIS A 100 11.98 -4.74 -22.20
C HIS A 100 12.29 -3.51 -21.33
N PRO A 101 13.01 -2.48 -21.85
CA PRO A 101 13.35 -1.28 -21.06
C PRO A 101 12.15 -0.61 -20.40
N GLN A 102 10.98 -0.63 -21.05
CA GLN A 102 9.74 -0.09 -20.49
C GLN A 102 9.27 -0.87 -19.25
N THR A 103 9.34 -2.20 -19.26
CA THR A 103 8.99 -3.04 -18.11
C THR A 103 9.91 -2.75 -16.92
N LYS A 104 11.21 -2.57 -17.18
CA LYS A 104 12.18 -2.16 -16.15
C LYS A 104 11.85 -0.79 -15.58
N ALA A 105 11.51 0.18 -16.45
CA ALA A 105 11.11 1.51 -16.03
C ALA A 105 9.86 1.48 -15.15
N PHE A 106 8.86 0.66 -15.47
CA PHE A 106 7.68 0.46 -14.63
C PHE A 106 8.02 -0.11 -13.26
N TYR A 107 8.89 -1.12 -13.16
CA TYR A 107 9.35 -1.62 -11.87
C TYR A 107 10.06 -0.53 -11.05
N VAL A 108 11.00 0.21 -11.65
CA VAL A 108 11.73 1.28 -10.95
C VAL A 108 10.77 2.38 -10.48
N ALA A 109 9.89 2.86 -11.37
CA ALA A 109 8.92 3.89 -11.04
C ALA A 109 7.97 3.45 -9.92
N GLY A 110 7.43 2.23 -10.00
CA GLY A 110 6.60 1.65 -8.95
C GLY A 110 7.34 1.52 -7.62
N GLY A 111 8.60 1.08 -7.63
CA GLY A 111 9.44 0.97 -6.44
C GLY A 111 9.72 2.33 -5.79
N VAL A 112 10.05 3.34 -6.59
CA VAL A 112 10.27 4.71 -6.10
C VAL A 112 8.98 5.30 -5.53
N LEU A 113 7.86 5.15 -6.22
CA LEU A 113 6.56 5.57 -5.69
C LEU A 113 6.25 4.84 -4.38
N SER A 114 6.50 3.53 -4.27
CA SER A 114 6.31 2.80 -3.02
C SER A 114 7.10 3.38 -1.84
N ILE A 115 8.37 3.76 -2.01
CA ILE A 115 9.15 4.32 -0.89
C ILE A 115 8.74 5.76 -0.55
N LEU A 116 8.21 6.52 -1.51
CA LEU A 116 7.65 7.86 -1.26
C LEU A 116 6.43 7.83 -0.33
N HIS A 117 5.89 6.65 0.00
CA HIS A 117 4.92 6.49 1.08
C HIS A 117 5.37 7.15 2.39
N PHE A 118 6.66 7.03 2.73
CA PHE A 118 7.22 7.58 3.96
C PHE A 118 7.30 9.11 3.99
N TYR A 119 7.12 9.80 2.86
CA TYR A 119 6.95 11.24 2.85
C TYR A 119 5.82 11.66 3.81
N TYR A 120 4.73 10.91 3.85
CA TYR A 120 3.55 11.21 4.67
C TYR A 120 3.71 10.87 6.17
N LEU A 121 4.82 10.23 6.56
CA LEU A 121 5.03 9.69 7.91
C LEU A 121 5.04 10.75 9.03
N PRO A 122 5.64 11.94 8.88
CA PRO A 122 5.62 12.95 9.94
C PRO A 122 4.20 13.44 10.25
N TRP A 123 3.40 13.70 9.21
CA TRP A 123 2.00 14.10 9.35
C TRP A 123 1.15 12.98 9.93
N GLU A 124 1.39 11.74 9.50
CA GLU A 124 0.76 10.55 10.05
C GLU A 124 0.94 10.52 11.59
N MET A 125 2.18 10.60 12.08
CA MET A 125 2.48 10.55 13.51
C MET A 125 1.84 11.72 14.29
N MET A 126 1.83 12.92 13.70
CA MET A 126 1.15 14.07 14.29
C MET A 126 -0.35 13.82 14.46
N TRP A 127 -1.02 13.26 13.44
CA TRP A 127 -2.45 12.98 13.50
C TRP A 127 -2.78 11.86 14.48
N ILE A 128 -1.97 10.79 14.53
CA ILE A 128 -2.11 9.71 15.51
C ILE A 128 -2.05 10.27 16.94
N ALA A 129 -1.09 11.15 17.22
CA ALA A 129 -0.99 11.79 18.54
C ALA A 129 -2.24 12.61 18.89
N ARG A 130 -2.85 13.30 17.92
CA ARG A 130 -4.09 14.06 18.12
C ARG A 130 -5.30 13.16 18.34
N ILE A 131 -5.42 12.07 17.58
CA ILE A 131 -6.50 11.08 17.73
C ILE A 131 -6.41 10.39 19.09
N SER A 132 -5.20 10.02 19.52
CA SER A 132 -4.97 9.27 20.76
C SER A 132 -4.84 10.16 22.00
N SER A 133 -5.00 11.48 21.88
CA SER A 133 -4.95 12.38 23.04
C SER A 133 -6.12 12.11 23.98
N LYS A 134 -5.80 11.92 25.26
CA LYS A 134 -6.78 11.82 26.36
C LYS A 134 -7.14 13.19 26.95
N GLU A 135 -6.52 14.25 26.47
CA GLU A 135 -6.78 15.61 26.91
C GLU A 135 -7.98 16.18 26.13
N HIS A 136 -9.09 16.41 26.83
CA HIS A 136 -10.35 16.93 26.26
C HIS A 136 -10.92 16.04 25.14
N ILE A 137 -11.29 14.81 25.51
CA ILE A 137 -11.86 13.81 24.59
C ILE A 137 -13.12 14.36 23.92
N GLY A 138 -13.22 14.19 22.60
CA GLY A 138 -14.37 14.63 21.78
C GLY A 138 -13.93 15.28 20.47
N GLN A 139 -14.34 16.53 20.26
CA GLN A 139 -14.15 17.25 19.00
C GLN A 139 -12.69 17.26 18.50
N LYS A 140 -11.71 17.44 19.39
CA LYS A 140 -10.28 17.42 19.02
C LYS A 140 -9.85 16.07 18.41
N ASN A 141 -10.35 14.95 18.94
CA ASN A 141 -10.05 13.62 18.41
C ASN A 141 -10.69 13.44 17.02
N TYR A 142 -11.92 13.91 16.83
CA TYR A 142 -12.58 13.87 15.52
C TYR A 142 -11.86 14.71 14.47
N ASP A 143 -11.35 15.89 14.84
CA ASP A 143 -10.56 16.72 13.93
C ASP A 143 -9.21 16.09 13.62
N GLY A 144 -8.60 15.44 14.60
CA GLY A 144 -7.44 14.57 14.40
C GLY A 144 -7.73 13.47 13.37
N LEU A 145 -8.88 12.80 13.49
CA LEU A 145 -9.30 11.74 12.59
C LEU A 145 -9.60 12.25 11.17
N ARG A 146 -10.21 13.42 11.03
CA ARG A 146 -10.42 14.09 9.73
C ARG A 146 -9.09 14.41 9.05
N GLY A 147 -8.13 14.97 9.81
CA GLY A 147 -6.79 15.26 9.31
C GLY A 147 -6.05 14.00 8.87
N TRP A 148 -6.14 12.94 9.67
CA TRP A 148 -5.59 11.63 9.36
C TRP A 148 -6.18 11.04 8.07
N LEU A 149 -7.51 11.05 7.92
CA LEU A 149 -8.20 10.59 6.72
C LEU A 149 -7.82 11.39 5.47
N GLY A 150 -7.60 12.71 5.62
CA GLY A 150 -7.09 13.55 4.53
C GLY A 150 -5.67 13.16 4.12
N ASN A 151 -4.79 12.93 5.11
CA ASN A 151 -3.42 12.46 4.90
C ASN A 151 -3.40 11.09 4.20
N ASN A 152 -4.19 10.15 4.70
CA ASN A 152 -4.34 8.79 4.16
C ASN A 152 -4.84 8.81 2.71
N TYR A 153 -5.89 9.59 2.42
CA TYR A 153 -6.43 9.73 1.07
C TYR A 153 -5.42 10.35 0.09
N ALA A 154 -4.74 11.44 0.49
CA ALA A 154 -3.71 12.06 -0.33
C ALA A 154 -2.59 11.06 -0.67
N ARG A 155 -2.08 10.36 0.33
CA ARG A 155 -1.07 9.31 0.15
C ARG A 155 -1.55 8.21 -0.78
N MET A 156 -2.80 7.78 -0.66
CA MET A 156 -3.38 6.79 -1.57
C MET A 156 -3.36 7.27 -3.02
N CYS A 157 -3.82 8.50 -3.28
CA CYS A 157 -3.91 9.06 -4.63
C CYS A 157 -2.55 9.35 -5.26
N TRP A 158 -1.59 9.83 -4.48
CA TRP A 158 -0.30 10.30 -5.00
C TRP A 158 0.81 9.26 -4.98
N VAL A 159 0.65 8.20 -4.18
CA VAL A 159 1.71 7.21 -3.94
C VAL A 159 1.19 5.80 -4.18
N ASN A 160 0.23 5.33 -3.38
CA ASN A 160 -0.16 3.91 -3.40
C ASN A 160 -0.80 3.50 -4.74
N LEU A 161 -1.76 4.28 -5.24
CA LEU A 161 -2.45 3.99 -6.50
C LEU A 161 -1.50 4.14 -7.71
N PRO A 162 -0.71 5.22 -7.86
CA PRO A 162 0.29 5.31 -8.92
C PRO A 162 1.33 4.18 -8.89
N ALA A 163 1.84 3.80 -7.71
CA ALA A 163 2.78 2.69 -7.57
C ALA A 163 2.13 1.37 -8.06
N TRP A 164 0.89 1.13 -7.64
CA TRP A 164 0.12 -0.04 -8.05
C TRP A 164 -0.08 -0.08 -9.57
N ILE A 165 -0.47 1.04 -10.19
CA ILE A 165 -0.62 1.14 -11.66
C ILE A 165 0.70 0.79 -12.35
N MET A 166 1.84 1.32 -11.88
CA MET A 166 3.14 1.00 -12.45
C MET A 166 3.45 -0.50 -12.38
N PHE A 167 3.14 -1.16 -11.27
CA PHE A 167 3.33 -2.60 -11.15
C PHE A 167 2.35 -3.42 -11.99
N VAL A 168 1.10 -2.97 -12.15
CA VAL A 168 0.15 -3.57 -13.10
C VAL A 168 0.70 -3.48 -14.52
N CYS A 169 1.21 -2.32 -14.93
CA CYS A 169 1.84 -2.15 -16.24
C CYS A 169 3.07 -3.05 -16.40
N ALA A 170 3.95 -3.13 -15.39
CA ALA A 170 5.10 -4.02 -15.40
C ALA A 170 4.66 -5.48 -15.64
N THR A 171 3.67 -5.97 -14.88
CA THR A 171 3.13 -7.31 -15.02
C THR A 171 2.44 -7.54 -16.37
N ALA A 172 1.62 -6.60 -16.84
CA ALA A 172 0.94 -6.71 -18.14
C ALA A 172 1.94 -6.82 -19.30
N THR A 173 3.05 -6.06 -19.24
CA THR A 173 4.10 -6.15 -20.26
C THR A 173 4.88 -7.46 -20.26
N LEU A 174 4.79 -8.28 -19.20
CA LEU A 174 5.34 -9.65 -19.23
C LEU A 174 4.56 -10.56 -20.18
N PHE A 175 3.26 -10.30 -20.38
CA PHE A 175 2.37 -11.08 -21.25
C PHE A 175 2.19 -10.49 -22.65
N GLY A 176 2.46 -9.18 -22.81
CA GLY A 176 2.28 -8.45 -24.07
C GLY A 176 3.49 -8.49 -25.01
N THR A 177 4.64 -9.02 -24.57
CA THR A 177 5.76 -9.28 -25.46
C THR A 177 5.57 -10.66 -26.08
N GLU A 178 5.27 -10.71 -27.37
CA GLU A 178 5.04 -11.93 -28.19
C GLU A 178 6.28 -12.85 -28.32
N ASN A 179 7.15 -12.96 -27.31
CA ASN A 179 8.25 -13.92 -27.32
C ASN A 179 8.51 -14.48 -25.91
N CYS A 180 8.28 -15.79 -25.80
CA CYS A 180 8.82 -16.74 -24.83
C CYS A 180 8.25 -16.78 -23.40
N ILE A 181 7.25 -17.67 -23.22
CA ILE A 181 7.44 -18.85 -22.36
C ILE A 181 8.04 -19.95 -23.24
#